data_AF-A0A0C9YYT1-F1
#
_entry.id   AF-A0A0C9YYT1-F1
#
_cell.length_a   1.000
_cell.length_b   1.000
_cell.length_c   1.000
_cell.angle_alpha   90.00
_cell.angle_beta   90.00
_cell.angle_gamma   90.00
#
_symmetry.space_group_name_H-M   'P 1'
#
loop_
_entity.id
_entity.type
_entity.pdbx_description
1 polymer ?
#
loop_
_entity_poly.entity_id
_entity_poly.type
_entity_poly.pdbx_seq_one_letter_code
_entity_poly.pdbx_strand_id
1 'polypeptide(L)'
;MSEQRRRNAIRDGYAQLIALIAPAGAQTIDLPSRGRPKGSGTNSKGYTKGKSGVLFRAVEYCRWLEEGRDALREEVLRLEAAARMVAPH
;
A
#
# COMPACT_ATOMS: atom_id res chain seq x y z
N MET A 1 -21.00 -13.88 15.99
CA MET A 1 -19.84 -13.97 15.06
C MET A 1 -18.73 -14.79 15.72
N SER A 2 -18.16 -15.78 15.03
CA SER A 2 -17.07 -16.60 15.59
C SER A 2 -15.73 -15.85 15.52
N GLU A 3 -14.90 -16.01 16.55
CA GLU A 3 -13.53 -15.48 16.60
C GLU A 3 -12.70 -15.89 15.37
N GLN A 4 -12.93 -17.11 14.87
CA GLN A 4 -12.24 -17.61 13.67
C GLN A 4 -12.59 -16.78 12.43
N ARG A 5 -13.86 -16.36 12.29
CA ARG A 5 -14.28 -15.51 11.16
C ARG A 5 -13.66 -14.11 11.26
N ARG A 6 -13.61 -13.52 12.46
CA ARG A 6 -12.93 -12.22 12.69
C ARG A 6 -11.45 -12.28 12.27
N ARG A 7 -10.75 -13.34 12.66
CA ARG A 7 -9.33 -13.53 12.30
C ARG A 7 -9.10 -13.71 10.80
N ASN A 8 -10.00 -14.40 10.11
CA ASN A 8 -9.92 -14.55 8.66
C ASN A 8 -10.12 -13.21 7.94
N ALA A 9 -11.16 -12.45 8.30
CA ALA A 9 -11.41 -11.13 7.73
C ALA A 9 -10.22 -10.17 7.87
N ILE A 10 -9.57 -10.15 9.05
CA ILE A 10 -8.35 -9.35 9.27
C ILE A 10 -7.22 -9.81 8.34
N ARG A 11 -7.01 -11.13 8.20
CA ARG A 11 -5.97 -11.68 7.32
C ARG A 11 -6.18 -11.26 5.87
N ASP A 12 -7.42 -11.37 5.40
CA ASP A 12 -7.78 -11.04 4.02
C ASP A 12 -7.58 -9.54 3.76
N GLY A 13 -7.91 -8.68 4.72
CA GLY A 13 -7.62 -7.24 4.65
C GLY A 13 -6.12 -6.94 4.56
N TYR A 14 -5.28 -7.67 5.32
CA TYR A 14 -3.82 -7.55 5.18
C TYR A 14 -3.32 -7.99 3.80
N ALA A 15 -3.86 -9.07 3.24
CA ALA A 15 -3.47 -9.56 1.92
C ALA A 15 -3.78 -8.51 0.83
N GLN A 16 -4.98 -7.93 0.87
CA GLN A 16 -5.39 -6.85 -0.04
C GLN A 16 -4.49 -5.63 0.12
N LEU A 17 -4.21 -5.22 1.37
CA LEU A 17 -3.35 -4.08 1.62
C LEU A 17 -1.97 -4.29 1.03
N ILE A 18 -1.32 -5.43 1.30
CA ILE A 18 0.00 -5.78 0.76
C ILE A 18 0.02 -5.72 -0.77
N ALA A 19 -1.05 -6.19 -1.43
CA ALA A 19 -1.15 -6.14 -2.88
C ALA A 19 -1.23 -4.69 -3.41
N LEU A 20 -1.95 -3.80 -2.72
CA LEU A 20 -2.10 -2.38 -3.11
C LEU A 20 -0.81 -1.57 -2.95
N ILE A 21 -0.02 -1.83 -1.89
CA ILE A 21 1.25 -1.13 -1.63
C ILE A 21 2.46 -1.79 -2.30
N ALA A 22 2.29 -2.92 -3.00
CA ALA A 22 3.38 -3.54 -3.73
C ALA A 22 3.75 -2.67 -4.95
N PRO A 23 5.05 -2.42 -5.21
CA PRO A 23 5.49 -1.73 -6.42
C PRO A 23 4.96 -2.45 -7.67
N ALA A 24 4.63 -1.69 -8.72
CA ALA A 24 4.20 -2.27 -10.00
C ALA A 24 5.28 -3.25 -10.51
N GLY A 25 4.90 -4.53 -10.68
CA GLY A 25 5.80 -5.61 -11.10
C GLY A 25 6.50 -6.38 -9.98
N ALA A 26 6.28 -6.04 -8.71
CA ALA A 26 6.80 -6.81 -7.58
C ALA A 26 5.91 -8.05 -7.30
N GLN A 27 6.54 -9.21 -7.03
CA GLN A 27 5.81 -10.39 -6.57
C GLN A 27 5.19 -10.10 -5.19
N THR A 28 3.92 -10.44 -5.02
CA THR A 28 3.17 -10.23 -3.78
C THR A 28 3.89 -10.92 -2.61
N ILE A 29 4.10 -10.21 -1.50
CA ILE A 29 4.76 -10.78 -0.32
C ILE A 29 3.89 -11.93 0.20
N ASP A 30 4.42 -13.16 0.15
CA ASP A 30 3.74 -14.33 0.70
C ASP A 30 3.32 -14.10 2.14
N LEU A 31 2.01 -14.15 2.37
CA LEU A 31 1.43 -14.03 3.69
C LEU A 31 1.70 -15.34 4.45
N PRO A 32 2.22 -15.32 5.70
CA PRO A 32 2.54 -16.55 6.42
C PRO A 32 1.30 -17.46 6.50
N SER A 33 1.37 -18.60 5.82
CA SER A 33 0.28 -19.58 5.80
C SER A 33 0.23 -20.38 7.10
N ARG A 34 -0.98 -20.89 7.38
CA ARG A 34 -1.45 -21.48 8.63
C ARG A 34 -0.48 -22.53 9.20
N GLY A 35 -0.18 -22.42 10.49
CA GLY A 35 -0.04 -23.60 11.36
C GLY A 35 1.31 -24.32 11.42
N ARG A 36 2.45 -23.73 11.05
CA ARG A 36 3.75 -24.35 11.38
C ARG A 36 4.18 -23.97 12.81
N PRO A 37 4.38 -24.93 13.73
CA PRO A 37 4.91 -24.63 15.06
C PRO A 37 6.34 -24.07 14.97
N LYS A 38 6.68 -23.21 15.94
CA LYS A 38 7.97 -22.52 16.11
C LYS A 38 9.19 -23.43 15.98
N GLY A 39 10.26 -22.88 15.40
CA GLY A 39 11.64 -23.22 15.77
C GLY A 39 12.62 -23.27 14.59
N SER A 40 13.41 -22.22 14.40
CA SER A 40 14.87 -22.26 14.23
C SER A 40 15.32 -20.90 13.69
N GLY A 41 16.27 -20.28 14.37
CA GLY A 41 16.68 -18.91 14.11
C GLY A 41 17.31 -18.72 12.73
N THR A 42 16.90 -17.67 12.05
CA THR A 42 17.80 -16.91 11.19
C THR A 42 17.50 -15.45 11.41
N ASN A 43 18.43 -14.78 12.11
CA ASN A 43 18.56 -13.32 12.13
C ASN A 43 18.88 -12.84 10.70
N SER A 44 17.91 -12.88 9.79
CA SER A 44 18.01 -12.16 8.52
C SER A 44 17.59 -10.72 8.80
N LYS A 45 18.60 -9.87 8.98
CA LYS A 45 18.56 -8.41 9.01
C LYS A 45 17.78 -7.90 7.80
N GLY A 46 16.46 -7.81 7.92
CA GLY A 46 15.55 -7.42 6.86
C GLY A 46 14.34 -6.75 7.48
N TYR A 47 14.23 -5.44 7.26
CA TYR A 47 13.12 -4.55 7.62
C TYR A 47 11.81 -5.29 7.95
N THR A 48 11.49 -5.37 9.25
CA THR A 48 10.14 -5.60 9.82
C THR A 48 9.10 -6.25 8.89
N LYS A 49 9.34 -7.51 8.50
CA LYS A 49 8.42 -8.35 7.73
C LYS A 49 7.28 -8.88 8.62
N GLY A 50 6.50 -7.96 9.20
CA GLY A 50 5.41 -8.24 10.13
C GLY A 50 4.19 -7.34 9.89
N LYS A 51 3.07 -7.65 10.58
CA LYS A 51 1.79 -6.92 10.43
C LYS A 51 1.93 -5.41 10.65
N SER A 52 2.75 -4.98 11.61
CA SER A 52 3.00 -3.56 11.88
C SER A 52 3.72 -2.87 10.72
N GLY A 53 4.71 -3.52 10.11
CA GLY A 53 5.45 -2.96 8.97
C GLY A 53 4.60 -2.73 7.72
N VAL A 54 3.54 -3.55 7.54
CA VAL A 54 2.56 -3.33 6.46
C VAL A 54 1.72 -2.08 6.73
N LEU A 55 1.28 -1.88 7.98
CA LEU A 55 0.48 -0.71 8.33
C LEU A 55 1.27 0.60 8.23
N PHE A 56 2.55 0.62 8.68
CA PHE A 56 3.40 1.80 8.54
C PHE A 56 3.63 2.17 7.07
N ARG A 57 3.96 1.19 6.22
CA ARG A 57 4.09 1.42 4.77
C ARG A 57 2.79 1.90 4.13
N ALA A 58 1.64 1.41 4.59
CA ALA A 58 0.35 1.88 4.10
C ALA A 58 0.10 3.35 4.42
N VAL A 59 0.46 3.81 5.63
CA VAL A 59 0.33 5.23 6.01
C VAL A 59 1.22 6.10 5.12
N GLU A 60 2.47 5.71 4.91
CA GLU A 60 3.40 6.42 4.02
C GLU A 60 2.89 6.45 2.57
N TYR A 61 2.34 5.33 2.09
CA TYR A 61 1.78 5.24 0.74
C TYR A 61 0.55 6.13 0.55
N CYS A 62 -0.37 6.19 1.52
CA CYS A 62 -1.50 7.11 1.47
C CYS A 62 -1.04 8.57 1.36
N ARG A 63 -0.08 8.96 2.19
CA ARG A 63 0.49 10.31 2.16
C ARG A 63 1.11 10.64 0.81
N TRP A 64 1.92 9.71 0.27
CA TRP A 64 2.53 9.88 -1.05
C TRP A 64 1.49 10.03 -2.17
N LEU A 65 0.41 9.24 -2.13
CA LEU A 65 -0.70 9.36 -3.08
C LEU A 65 -1.43 10.71 -2.96
N GLU A 66 -1.65 11.22 -1.76
CA GLU A 66 -2.28 12.52 -1.52
C GLU A 66 -1.42 13.66 -2.08
N GLU A 67 -0.12 13.65 -1.79
CA GLU A 67 0.85 14.62 -2.30
C GLU A 67 0.89 14.58 -3.84
N GLY A 68 0.96 13.38 -4.44
CA GLY A 68 0.96 13.21 -5.89
C GLY A 68 -0.35 13.65 -6.56
N ARG A 69 -1.49 13.34 -5.95
CA ARG A 69 -2.82 13.79 -6.40
C ARG A 69 -2.92 15.31 -6.43
N ASP A 70 -2.46 15.99 -5.38
CA ASP A 70 -2.54 17.44 -5.30
C ASP A 70 -1.59 18.11 -6.29
N ALA A 71 -0.37 17.60 -6.45
CA ALA A 71 0.55 18.06 -7.49
C ALA A 71 -0.02 17.88 -8.91
N LEU A 72 -0.66 16.75 -9.20
CA LEU A 72 -1.32 16.51 -10.48
C LEU A 72 -2.47 17.49 -10.74
N ARG A 73 -3.24 17.85 -9.71
CA ARG A 73 -4.32 18.83 -9.84
C ARG A 73 -3.80 20.21 -10.17
N GLU A 74 -2.76 20.66 -9.47
CA GLU A 74 -2.12 21.96 -9.76
C GLU A 74 -1.60 22.00 -11.21
N GLU A 75 -1.00 20.90 -11.68
CA GLU A 75 -0.52 20.82 -13.05
C GLU A 75 -1.66 20.88 -14.08
N VAL A 76 -2.76 20.18 -13.82
CA VAL A 76 -3.96 20.26 -14.68
C VAL A 76 -4.50 21.68 -14.73
N LEU A 77 -4.65 22.35 -13.58
CA LEU A 77 -5.12 23.74 -13.53
C LEU A 77 -4.20 24.69 -14.31
N ARG A 78 -2.88 24.52 -14.16
CA ARG A 78 -1.89 25.30 -14.91
C ARG A 78 -2.03 25.10 -16.42
N LEU A 79 -2.19 23.86 -16.87
CA LEU A 79 -2.35 23.51 -18.27
C LEU A 79 -3.67 24.00 -18.86
N GLU A 80 -4.77 23.86 -18.13
CA GLU A 80 -6.09 24.36 -18.54
C GLU A 80 -6.10 25.89 -18.67
N ALA A 81 -5.44 26.60 -17.73
CA ALA A 81 -5.27 28.05 -17.82
C ALA A 81 -4.46 28.45 -19.06
N ALA A 82 -3.32 27.78 -19.30
CA ALA A 82 -2.49 28.04 -20.48
C ALA A 82 -3.25 27.76 -21.79
N ALA A 83 -3.99 26.65 -21.86
CA ALA A 83 -4.80 26.31 -23.03
C ALA A 83 -5.92 27.34 -23.27
N ARG A 84 -6.55 27.85 -22.21
CA ARG A 84 -7.55 28.92 -22.30
C ARG A 84 -6.96 30.26 -22.73
N MET A 85 -5.70 30.53 -22.40
CA MET A 85 -4.98 31.72 -22.90
C MET A 85 -4.55 31.58 -24.38
N VAL A 86 -4.33 30.35 -24.86
CA VAL A 86 -3.86 30.08 -26.24
C VAL A 86 -5.00 29.94 -27.24
N ALA A 87 -6.25 29.72 -26.80
CA ALA A 87 -7.42 29.67 -27.68
C ALA A 87 -8.06 31.08 -27.82
N PRO A 88 -7.84 31.82 -28.93
CA PRO A 88 -8.64 33.00 -29.22
C PRO A 88 -10.08 32.60 -29.54
N HIS A 89 -11.05 33.35 -28.99
CA HIS A 89 -12.46 33.29 -29.39
C HIS A 89 -12.67 33.85 -30.80
#